data_AF-A0A1B6FF01-F1
#
_entry.id   AF-A0A1B6FF01-F1
#
_cell.length_a   1.000
_cell.length_b   1.000
_cell.length_c   1.000
_cell.angle_alpha   90.00
_cell.angle_beta   90.00
_cell.angle_gamma   90.00
#
_symmetry.space_group_name_H-M   'P 1'
#
loop_
_entity.id
_entity.type
_entity.pdbx_description
1 polymer ?
#
loop_
_entity_poly.entity_id
_entity_poly.type
_entity_poly.pdbx_seq_one_letter_code
_entity_poly.pdbx_strand_id
1 'polypeptide(L)'
;THIFTSNHTPGYNFRWGPVQNVSTLPISVSDDVIKITINTSHTYQQLKGIGSSFTDSFCINLKNLSHSAAQHLLNSFFAPNGSEYKLARVPIAASDFCTRTYTYDDTPGDVTLEHFRLAEEDYEYKIPIISAA
;
A
#
# COMPACT_ATOMS: atom_id res chain seq x y z
N THR A 1 19.94 1.06 -13.47
CA THR A 1 19.34 -0.03 -12.69
C THR A 1 19.11 0.45 -11.28
N HIS A 2 17.87 0.49 -10.80
CA HIS A 2 17.56 0.83 -9.40
C HIS A 2 17.49 -0.47 -8.60
N ILE A 3 18.15 -0.49 -7.43
CA ILE A 3 18.19 -1.66 -6.54
C ILE A 3 17.76 -1.17 -5.16
N PHE A 4 16.77 -1.84 -4.58
CA PHE A 4 16.29 -1.59 -3.22
C PHE A 4 16.65 -2.81 -2.38
N THR A 5 17.28 -2.61 -1.22
CA THR A 5 17.63 -3.67 -0.29
C THR A 5 16.97 -3.43 1.06
N SER A 6 16.68 -4.49 1.80
CA SER A 6 16.24 -4.41 3.20
C SER A 6 16.86 -5.57 3.98
N ASN A 7 17.13 -5.35 5.27
CA ASN A 7 17.59 -6.39 6.18
C ASN A 7 16.71 -6.38 7.44
N HIS A 8 16.98 -7.32 8.35
CA HIS A 8 16.24 -7.50 9.59
C HIS A 8 16.54 -6.43 10.65
N THR A 9 17.48 -5.52 10.40
CA THR A 9 17.82 -4.43 11.31
C THR A 9 16.98 -3.20 10.97
N PRO A 10 16.35 -2.55 11.97
CA PRO A 10 15.63 -1.30 11.75
C PRO A 10 16.56 -0.22 11.19
N GLY A 11 16.14 0.43 10.10
CA GLY A 11 16.91 1.46 9.43
C GLY A 11 16.72 1.39 7.92
N TYR A 12 16.67 2.55 7.27
CA TYR A 12 16.60 2.66 5.82
C TYR A 12 17.81 1.96 5.21
N ASN A 13 17.57 0.81 4.57
CA ASN A 13 18.59 0.04 3.93
C ASN A 13 18.76 0.53 2.49
N PHE A 14 19.56 1.58 2.29
CA PHE A 14 20.14 1.85 0.99
C PHE A 14 21.55 1.29 0.96
N ARG A 15 21.69 0.02 0.59
CA ARG A 15 22.97 -0.51 0.12
C ARG A 15 22.87 -0.88 -1.35
N TRP A 16 23.60 -0.13 -2.17
CA TRP A 16 23.92 -0.49 -3.54
C TRP A 16 24.90 -1.66 -3.52
N GLY A 17 24.45 -2.83 -3.97
CA GLY A 17 25.33 -3.88 -4.47
C GLY A 17 25.33 -3.85 -5.99
N PRO A 18 26.43 -4.17 -6.68
CA PRO A 18 26.42 -4.19 -8.13
C PRO A 18 25.61 -5.40 -8.62
N VAL A 19 24.39 -5.16 -9.13
CA VAL A 19 23.79 -6.06 -10.13
C VAL A 19 24.42 -5.66 -11.46
N GLN A 20 25.37 -6.46 -11.93
CA GLN A 20 25.95 -6.29 -13.25
C GLN A 20 25.11 -7.05 -14.27
N ASN A 21 24.94 -6.46 -15.46
CA ASN A 21 24.32 -7.18 -16.56
C ASN A 21 25.23 -8.36 -16.92
N VAL A 22 24.68 -9.58 -16.92
CA VAL A 22 25.43 -10.81 -17.23
C VAL A 22 26.12 -10.72 -18.60
N SER A 23 25.58 -9.95 -19.55
CA SER A 23 26.20 -9.73 -20.86
C SER A 23 27.49 -8.89 -20.82
N THR A 24 27.83 -8.30 -19.67
CA THR A 24 29.06 -7.51 -19.45
C THR A 24 30.09 -8.22 -18.59
N LEU A 25 29.78 -9.44 -18.12
CA LEU A 25 30.72 -10.26 -17.36
C LEU A 25 31.63 -11.06 -18.32
N PRO A 26 32.91 -11.28 -17.97
CA PRO A 26 33.74 -12.25 -18.67
C PRO A 26 33.05 -13.63 -18.67
N ILE A 27 33.10 -14.34 -19.80
CA ILE A 27 32.42 -15.63 -20.04
C ILE A 27 32.74 -16.69 -18.96
N SER A 28 33.87 -16.56 -18.27
CA SER A 28 34.26 -17.39 -17.12
C SER A 28 33.75 -16.81 -15.79
N VAL A 29 32.48 -17.04 -15.52
CA VAL A 29 31.94 -16.90 -14.16
C VAL A 29 32.33 -18.19 -13.40
N SER A 30 32.92 -18.07 -12.20
CA SER A 30 33.27 -19.23 -11.36
C SER A 30 32.09 -20.19 -11.19
N ASP A 31 32.36 -21.50 -11.11
CA ASP A 31 31.35 -22.53 -10.82
C ASP A 31 30.62 -22.29 -9.47
N ASP A 32 31.20 -21.48 -8.58
CA ASP A 32 30.61 -21.08 -7.30
C ASP A 32 29.57 -19.95 -7.40
N VAL A 33 29.19 -19.50 -8.61
CA VAL A 33 28.25 -18.38 -8.79
C VAL A 33 26.83 -18.85 -9.04
N ILE A 34 25.89 -18.29 -8.28
CA ILE A 34 24.46 -18.47 -8.51
C ILE A 34 24.05 -17.66 -9.75
N LYS A 35 23.62 -18.37 -10.80
CA LYS A 35 23.10 -17.77 -12.04
C LYS A 35 21.57 -17.79 -12.07
N ILE A 36 20.97 -16.61 -12.16
CA ILE A 36 19.53 -16.44 -12.36
C ILE A 36 19.29 -16.04 -13.82
N THR A 37 18.42 -16.78 -14.52
CA THR A 37 18.08 -16.52 -15.93
C THR A 37 16.59 -16.20 -16.06
N ILE A 38 16.26 -15.15 -16.80
CA ILE A 38 14.87 -14.69 -17.02
C ILE A 38 14.49 -14.98 -18.47
N ASN A 39 13.42 -15.74 -18.70
CA ASN A 39 12.84 -15.96 -20.02
C ASN A 39 11.63 -15.04 -20.22
N THR A 40 11.80 -13.97 -20.99
CA THR A 40 10.75 -12.96 -21.22
C THR A 40 9.68 -13.39 -22.21
N SER A 41 9.85 -14.51 -22.92
CA SER A 41 8.84 -15.09 -23.82
C SER A 41 7.78 -15.90 -23.07
N HIS A 42 8.04 -16.28 -21.81
CA HIS A 42 7.09 -17.01 -20.98
C HIS A 42 6.45 -16.06 -19.96
N THR A 43 5.18 -15.76 -20.15
CA THR A 43 4.41 -14.84 -19.30
C THR A 43 3.48 -15.59 -18.35
N TYR A 44 3.20 -14.98 -17.19
CA TYR A 44 2.21 -15.46 -16.24
C TYR A 44 1.08 -14.43 -16.06
N GLN A 45 0.50 -14.32 -14.87
CA GLN A 45 -0.56 -13.36 -14.56
C GLN A 45 -0.09 -11.90 -14.69
N GLN A 46 -1.03 -11.04 -15.04
CA GLN A 46 -0.84 -9.59 -14.91
C GLN A 46 -1.07 -9.16 -13.47
N LEU A 47 -0.17 -8.33 -12.95
CA LEU A 47 -0.33 -7.73 -11.62
C LEU A 47 -1.19 -6.46 -11.74
N LYS A 48 -2.32 -6.43 -11.04
CA LYS A 48 -3.16 -5.22 -10.95
C LYS A 48 -2.50 -4.11 -10.13
N GLY A 49 -1.75 -4.49 -9.10
CA GLY A 49 -1.05 -3.55 -8.24
C GLY A 49 -0.81 -4.11 -6.85
N ILE A 50 -0.18 -3.29 -6.01
CA ILE A 50 0.07 -3.52 -4.59
C ILE A 50 -0.48 -2.33 -3.84
N GLY A 51 -0.94 -2.55 -2.61
CA GLY A 51 -1.72 -1.57 -1.87
C GLY A 51 -1.85 -1.86 -0.39
N SER A 52 -2.67 -1.02 0.27
CA SER A 52 -3.04 -1.16 1.68
C SER A 52 -4.55 -0.91 1.88
N SER A 53 -5.01 -0.73 3.12
CA SER A 53 -6.41 -0.50 3.46
C SER A 53 -6.61 0.84 4.17
N PHE A 54 -7.60 1.63 3.73
CA PHE A 54 -8.07 2.83 4.44
C PHE A 54 -9.10 2.43 5.50
N THR A 55 -8.63 1.79 6.56
CA THR A 55 -9.45 1.50 7.75
C THR A 55 -9.67 2.76 8.58
N ASP A 56 -10.73 2.78 9.41
CA ASP A 56 -11.00 3.90 10.32
C ASP A 56 -9.78 4.17 11.21
N SER A 57 -9.16 3.14 11.77
CA SER A 57 -7.93 3.27 12.56
C SER A 57 -6.80 3.97 11.79
N PHE A 58 -6.53 3.60 10.53
CA PHE A 58 -5.49 4.27 9.74
C PHE A 58 -5.83 5.75 9.52
N CYS A 59 -7.06 6.02 9.10
CA CYS A 59 -7.50 7.37 8.76
C CYS A 59 -7.56 8.29 10.00
N ILE A 60 -8.02 7.79 11.15
CA ILE A 60 -8.03 8.51 12.43
C ILE A 60 -6.59 8.83 12.87
N ASN A 61 -5.69 7.83 12.84
CA ASN A 61 -4.29 8.07 13.22
C ASN A 61 -3.61 9.08 12.28
N LEU A 62 -3.91 9.02 10.99
CA LEU A 62 -3.38 9.99 10.01
C LEU A 62 -3.88 11.42 10.32
N LYS A 63 -5.17 11.60 10.63
CA LYS A 63 -5.75 12.91 10.97
C LYS A 63 -5.20 13.48 12.29
N ASN A 64 -4.71 12.63 13.18
CA ASN A 64 -4.08 13.03 14.44
C ASN A 64 -2.61 13.49 14.28
N LEU A 65 -2.01 13.35 13.09
CA LEU A 65 -0.70 13.89 12.79
C LEU A 65 -0.77 15.39 12.45
N SER A 66 0.38 16.08 12.51
CA SER A 66 0.48 17.40 11.88
C SER A 66 0.24 17.28 10.38
N HIS A 67 -0.27 18.35 9.75
CA HIS A 67 -0.57 18.34 8.32
C HIS A 67 0.66 17.94 7.45
N SER A 68 1.85 18.44 7.79
CA SER A 68 3.08 18.10 7.07
C SER A 68 3.47 16.62 7.24
N ALA A 69 3.30 16.06 8.44
CA ALA A 69 3.59 14.64 8.69
C ALA A 69 2.57 13.73 7.99
N ALA A 70 1.28 14.07 8.03
CA ALA A 70 0.23 13.33 7.32
C ALA A 70 0.49 13.31 5.81
N GLN A 71 0.80 14.46 5.21
CA GLN A 71 1.11 14.55 3.78
C GLN A 71 2.37 13.76 3.42
N HIS A 72 3.40 13.82 4.27
CA HIS A 72 4.63 13.04 4.04
C HIS A 72 4.37 11.53 4.09
N LEU A 73 3.53 11.07 5.02
CA LEU A 73 3.15 9.66 5.13
C LEU A 73 2.33 9.21 3.91
N LEU A 74 1.34 9.99 3.45
CA LEU A 74 0.58 9.69 2.23
C LEU A 74 1.49 9.63 1.00
N ASN A 75 2.36 10.63 0.83
CA ASN A 75 3.31 10.66 -0.28
C ASN A 75 4.26 9.45 -0.26
N SER A 76 4.67 8.99 0.93
CA SER A 76 5.51 7.80 1.07
C SER A 76 4.83 6.53 0.55
N PHE A 77 3.49 6.46 0.62
CA PHE A 77 2.72 5.33 0.06
C PHE A 77 2.38 5.51 -1.42
N PHE A 78 1.84 6.66 -1.83
CA PHE A 78 1.14 6.81 -3.12
C PHE A 78 1.88 7.67 -4.16
N ALA A 79 2.76 8.58 -3.74
CA ALA A 79 3.42 9.49 -4.67
C ALA A 79 4.51 8.80 -5.51
N PRO A 80 4.88 9.33 -6.70
CA PRO A 80 5.93 8.78 -7.56
C PRO A 80 7.31 8.67 -6.91
N ASN A 81 7.58 9.46 -5.87
CA ASN A 81 8.81 9.39 -5.09
C ASN A 81 8.70 8.53 -3.82
N GLY A 82 7.57 7.83 -3.64
CA GLY A 82 7.31 6.89 -2.56
C GLY A 82 7.27 5.43 -3.05
N SER A 83 6.42 4.63 -2.42
CA SER A 83 6.24 3.20 -2.77
C SER A 83 5.26 2.97 -3.93
N GLU A 84 4.65 4.04 -4.45
CA GLU A 84 3.73 4.02 -5.58
C GLU A 84 2.61 2.96 -5.49
N TYR A 85 1.97 2.84 -4.33
CA TYR A 85 0.80 1.97 -4.17
C TYR A 85 -0.26 2.30 -5.22
N LYS A 86 -0.74 1.26 -5.92
CA LYS A 86 -1.72 1.39 -7.02
C LYS A 86 -3.09 0.84 -6.64
N LEU A 87 -3.21 0.16 -5.50
CA LEU A 87 -4.45 -0.38 -4.99
C LEU A 87 -4.70 0.14 -3.57
N ALA A 88 -5.98 0.26 -3.22
CA ALA A 88 -6.39 0.44 -1.85
C ALA A 88 -7.69 -0.32 -1.59
N ARG A 89 -7.81 -0.87 -0.38
CA ARG A 89 -9.05 -1.48 0.13
C ARG A 89 -9.76 -0.48 1.04
N VAL A 90 -11.07 -0.37 0.88
CA VAL A 90 -11.92 0.46 1.75
C VAL A 90 -12.95 -0.47 2.40
N PRO A 91 -12.98 -0.62 3.73
CA PRO A 91 -14.06 -1.32 4.41
C PRO A 91 -15.41 -0.65 4.13
N ILE A 92 -16.46 -1.45 3.93
CA ILE A 92 -17.84 -0.97 3.90
C ILE A 92 -18.31 -0.96 5.35
N ALA A 93 -18.57 0.24 5.89
CA ALA A 93 -18.83 0.48 7.30
C ALA A 93 -17.72 -0.05 8.23
N ALA A 94 -18.08 -0.55 9.41
CA ALA A 94 -17.12 -0.97 10.42
C ALA A 94 -16.33 -2.24 10.05
N SER A 95 -15.12 -2.31 10.58
CA SER A 95 -14.28 -3.50 10.70
C SER A 95 -13.83 -3.66 12.15
N ASP A 96 -13.01 -4.66 12.44
CA ASP A 96 -12.32 -4.81 13.72
C ASP A 96 -11.33 -3.65 14.02
N PHE A 97 -10.94 -2.87 13.01
CA PHE A 97 -10.10 -1.67 13.12
C PHE A 97 -10.90 -0.37 13.26
N CYS A 98 -12.04 -0.41 13.94
CA CYS A 98 -12.90 0.75 14.20
C CYS A 98 -13.04 1.00 15.70
N THR A 99 -13.33 2.24 16.10
CA THR A 99 -13.51 2.62 17.51
C THR A 99 -14.88 2.21 18.06
N ARG A 100 -15.83 1.87 17.18
CA ARG A 100 -17.16 1.37 17.50
C ARG A 100 -17.65 0.43 16.39
N THR A 101 -18.64 -0.40 16.69
CA THR A 101 -19.37 -1.18 15.68
C THR A 101 -20.46 -0.32 15.05
N TYR A 102 -20.59 -0.39 13.73
CA TYR A 102 -21.64 0.29 12.96
C TYR A 102 -21.81 -0.33 11.59
N THR A 103 -23.01 -0.19 11.03
CA THR A 103 -23.26 -0.39 9.61
C THR A 103 -23.72 0.92 8.96
N TYR A 104 -24.05 0.91 7.68
CA TYR A 104 -24.71 2.05 7.03
C TYR A 104 -26.22 2.08 7.24
N ASP A 105 -26.79 1.01 7.80
CA ASP A 105 -28.20 0.95 8.18
C ASP A 105 -28.38 0.02 9.39
N ASP A 106 -28.29 0.60 10.57
CA ASP A 106 -28.50 -0.09 11.84
C ASP A 106 -29.99 -0.09 12.27
N THR A 107 -30.92 0.28 11.38
CA THR A 107 -32.36 0.36 11.68
C THR A 107 -33.02 -1.03 11.56
N PRO A 108 -33.54 -1.62 12.65
CA PRO A 108 -34.11 -2.96 12.59
C PRO A 108 -35.32 -3.03 11.65
N GLY A 109 -35.28 -3.93 10.67
CA GLY A 109 -36.39 -4.18 9.75
C GLY A 109 -36.43 -3.29 8.51
N ASP A 110 -35.42 -2.43 8.29
CA ASP A 110 -35.36 -1.56 7.11
C ASP A 110 -34.87 -2.32 5.86
N VAL A 111 -35.75 -3.15 5.30
CA VAL A 111 -35.49 -3.88 4.04
C VAL A 111 -35.40 -2.93 2.84
N THR A 112 -36.03 -1.76 2.95
CA THR A 112 -36.10 -0.73 1.91
C THR A 112 -34.89 0.20 1.86
N LEU A 113 -34.02 0.17 2.89
CA LEU A 113 -32.86 1.04 3.05
C LEU A 113 -33.23 2.54 3.14
N GLU A 114 -34.37 2.87 3.75
CA GLU A 114 -34.82 4.26 3.93
C GLU A 114 -33.89 5.06 4.86
N HIS A 115 -33.20 4.38 5.77
CA HIS A 115 -32.29 4.98 6.74
C HIS A 115 -30.82 4.81 6.39
N PHE A 116 -30.51 4.18 5.24
CA PHE A 116 -29.16 3.99 4.77
C PHE A 116 -28.42 5.32 4.64
N ARG A 117 -27.30 5.45 5.33
CA ARG A 117 -26.40 6.60 5.23
C ARG A 117 -24.98 6.20 5.57
N LEU A 118 -24.03 6.90 4.94
CA LEU A 118 -22.64 6.81 5.36
C LEU A 118 -22.49 7.31 6.79
N ALA A 119 -21.50 6.77 7.49
CA ALA A 119 -21.21 7.13 8.86
C ALA A 119 -20.31 8.37 8.92
N GLU A 120 -20.22 8.98 10.10
CA GLU A 120 -19.32 10.12 10.33
C GLU A 120 -17.88 9.77 9.93
N GLU A 121 -17.45 8.53 10.16
CA GLU A 121 -16.12 8.07 9.83
C GLU A 121 -15.80 8.11 8.32
N ASP A 122 -16.80 7.90 7.46
CA ASP A 122 -16.61 8.00 6.01
C ASP A 122 -16.38 9.44 5.59
N TYR A 123 -17.18 10.37 6.12
CA TYR A 123 -17.11 11.80 5.78
C TYR A 123 -15.90 12.48 6.38
N GLU A 124 -15.59 12.20 7.64
CA GLU A 124 -14.56 12.90 8.41
C GLU A 124 -13.16 12.32 8.22
N TYR A 125 -13.06 11.04 7.86
CA TYR A 125 -11.77 10.33 7.78
C TYR A 125 -11.54 9.71 6.40
N LYS A 126 -12.35 8.74 5.97
CA LYS A 126 -12.01 7.92 4.79
C LYS A 126 -12.03 8.71 3.49
N ILE A 127 -13.14 9.38 3.17
CA ILE A 127 -13.31 10.07 1.88
C ILE A 127 -12.26 11.17 1.68
N PRO A 128 -12.02 12.10 2.63
CA PRO A 128 -11.02 13.15 2.45
C PRO A 128 -9.61 12.59 2.30
N ILE A 129 -9.25 11.55 3.06
CA ILE A 129 -7.92 10.94 3.01
C ILE A 129 -7.71 10.18 1.70
N ILE A 130 -8.71 9.44 1.22
CA ILE A 130 -8.65 8.77 -0.08
C ILE A 130 -8.49 9.80 -1.20
N SER A 131 -9.17 10.95 -1.12
CA SER A 131 -9.04 12.00 -2.12
C SER A 131 -7.67 12.71 -2.11
N ALA A 132 -6.95 12.66 -0.98
CA ALA A 132 -5.64 13.28 -0.82
C ALA A 132 -4.47 12.33 -1.15
N ALA A 133 -4.74 11.03 -1.20
CA ALA A 133 -3.80 9.96 -1.54
C ALA A 133 -3.57 9.87 -3.05
#